data_AF-R6GYJ7-F1
#
_entry.id   AF-R6GYJ7-F1
#
_cell.length_a   1.000
_cell.length_b   1.000
_cell.length_c   1.000
_cell.angle_alpha   90.00
_cell.angle_beta   90.00
_cell.angle_gamma   90.00
#
_symmetry.space_group_name_H-M   'P 1'
#
loop_
_entity.id
_entity.type
_entity.pdbx_description
1 polymer ?
#
loop_
_entity_poly.entity_id
_entity_poly.type
_entity_poly.pdbx_seq_one_letter_code
_entity_poly.pdbx_strand_id
1 'polypeptide(L)'
;MDVDNLGAAFHSGFQQEGETDPVKRQRFVNLPRSAALSRQMTLFFRRYINGILSQAYNEKYTSMAVAIVYAGGDDVFLVGAWNQVLEAACRIREAFQCFTCGALTISCGFTLFDSHFPIRLAADQTAELEEKAKGRRGAKEHEEKDAIALFTPEENHVYQWDAFREQVQNGKLKALQTFFLEYPERGNAFLHHMMELLRPVEDGGNRPIELARYAFLLSKLQPSWHSSQYPTYREFIEQAYGWALSGEDRRQLISASYLYLYENRKGKTDGVTQ
;
A
#
# COMPACT_ATOMS: atom_id res chain seq x y z
N MET A 1 -9.90 -0.71 -6.69
CA MET A 1 -10.16 -0.18 -5.34
C MET A 1 -11.66 -0.26 -5.16
N ASP A 2 -12.12 -0.80 -4.04
CA ASP A 2 -13.54 -1.04 -3.77
C ASP A 2 -13.88 -0.72 -2.30
N VAL A 3 -15.09 -0.20 -2.07
CA VAL A 3 -15.59 0.14 -0.74
C VAL A 3 -15.92 -1.13 0.02
N ASP A 4 -15.36 -1.23 1.21
CA ASP A 4 -15.58 -2.39 2.05
C ASP A 4 -17.00 -2.44 2.60
N ASN A 5 -17.65 -3.58 2.41
CA ASN A 5 -18.94 -3.91 3.01
C ASN A 5 -20.07 -2.95 2.63
N LEU A 6 -20.02 -2.30 1.46
CA LEU A 6 -21.05 -1.34 1.06
C LEU A 6 -22.46 -1.95 1.04
N GLY A 7 -22.60 -3.19 0.57
CA GLY A 7 -23.87 -3.93 0.62
C GLY A 7 -24.42 -4.09 2.05
N ALA A 8 -23.56 -4.41 3.02
CA ALA A 8 -23.94 -4.48 4.42
C ALA A 8 -24.30 -3.09 4.98
N ALA A 9 -23.58 -2.05 4.58
CA ALA A 9 -23.88 -0.67 4.97
C ALA A 9 -25.28 -0.24 4.53
N PHE A 10 -25.73 -0.64 3.33
CA PHE A 10 -27.10 -0.37 2.87
C PHE A 10 -28.17 -1.13 3.68
N HIS A 11 -27.88 -2.37 4.08
CA HIS A 11 -28.87 -3.27 4.68
C HIS A 11 -28.97 -3.12 6.20
N SER A 12 -27.85 -2.94 6.88
CA SER A 12 -27.74 -2.88 8.34
C SER A 12 -27.06 -1.63 8.88
N GLY A 13 -26.42 -0.80 8.04
CA GLY A 13 -25.66 0.38 8.48
C GLY A 13 -26.49 1.49 9.13
N PHE A 14 -27.82 1.44 9.03
CA PHE A 14 -28.73 2.37 9.71
C PHE A 14 -29.49 1.74 10.88
N GLN A 15 -29.20 0.48 11.25
CA GLN A 15 -29.83 -0.13 12.41
C GLN A 15 -29.35 0.55 13.69
N GLN A 16 -30.25 0.70 14.67
CA GLN A 16 -29.83 1.17 15.99
C GLN A 16 -29.19 0.00 16.75
N GLU A 17 -27.88 0.04 16.91
CA GLU A 17 -27.16 -0.91 17.75
C GLU A 17 -27.62 -0.78 19.21
N GLY A 18 -27.85 -1.92 19.87
CA GLY A 18 -28.30 -1.99 21.27
C GLY A 18 -29.81 -1.92 21.50
N GLU A 19 -30.63 -1.72 20.46
CA GLU A 19 -32.10 -1.79 20.57
C GLU A 19 -32.59 -3.23 20.42
N THR A 20 -33.40 -3.69 21.37
CA THR A 20 -33.91 -5.07 21.43
C THR A 20 -35.24 -5.23 20.68
N ASP A 21 -36.01 -4.16 20.56
CA ASP A 21 -37.25 -4.14 19.77
C ASP A 21 -36.93 -4.14 18.26
N PRO A 22 -37.31 -5.18 17.49
CA PRO A 22 -37.01 -5.27 16.07
C PRO A 22 -37.54 -4.09 15.25
N VAL A 23 -38.69 -3.54 15.63
CA VAL A 23 -39.33 -2.43 14.90
C VAL A 23 -38.55 -1.13 15.11
N LYS A 24 -38.13 -0.87 16.34
CA LYS A 24 -37.31 0.31 16.67
C LYS A 24 -35.91 0.19 16.09
N ARG A 25 -35.31 -0.99 16.15
CA ARG A 25 -34.00 -1.27 15.55
C ARG A 25 -33.96 -0.95 14.05
N GLN A 26 -35.05 -1.22 13.32
CA GLN A 26 -35.16 -0.97 11.88
C GLN A 26 -35.75 0.40 11.51
N ARG A 27 -36.13 1.24 12.49
CA ARG A 27 -36.77 2.56 12.27
C ARG A 27 -36.05 3.44 11.23
N PHE A 28 -34.73 3.28 11.18
CA PHE A 28 -33.81 4.08 10.39
C PHE A 28 -33.33 3.40 9.11
N VAL A 29 -33.69 2.13 8.90
CA VAL A 29 -33.47 1.41 7.65
C VAL A 29 -34.63 1.76 6.72
N ASN A 30 -34.48 2.83 5.94
CA ASN A 30 -35.54 3.30 5.05
C ASN A 30 -34.98 3.77 3.69
N LEU A 31 -35.84 3.70 2.67
CA LEU A 31 -35.48 3.99 1.29
C LEU A 31 -34.86 5.39 1.09
N PRO A 32 -35.35 6.47 1.73
CA PRO A 32 -34.72 7.79 1.60
C PRO A 32 -33.26 7.83 2.08
N ARG A 33 -32.93 7.13 3.17
CA ARG A 33 -31.56 7.08 3.70
C ARG A 33 -30.64 6.26 2.80
N SER A 34 -31.12 5.12 2.32
CA SER A 34 -30.39 4.32 1.32
C SER A 34 -30.16 5.13 0.04
N ALA A 35 -31.17 5.83 -0.48
CA ALA A 35 -31.01 6.70 -1.65
C ALA A 35 -30.02 7.85 -1.40
N ALA A 36 -30.04 8.44 -0.20
CA ALA A 36 -29.09 9.47 0.18
C ALA A 36 -27.65 8.93 0.22
N LEU A 37 -27.41 7.76 0.81
CA LEU A 37 -26.11 7.10 0.84
C LEU A 37 -25.59 6.80 -0.57
N SER A 38 -26.43 6.21 -1.42
CA SER A 38 -26.08 5.92 -2.83
C SER A 38 -25.69 7.18 -3.60
N ARG A 39 -26.43 8.29 -3.38
CA ARG A 39 -26.09 9.59 -3.97
C ARG A 39 -24.75 10.14 -3.45
N GLN A 40 -24.47 9.99 -2.16
CA GLN A 40 -23.21 10.44 -1.57
C GLN A 40 -22.02 9.64 -2.11
N MET A 41 -22.13 8.32 -2.23
CA MET A 41 -21.10 7.48 -2.86
C MET A 41 -20.87 7.90 -4.31
N THR A 42 -21.96 8.09 -5.08
CA THR A 42 -21.86 8.59 -6.46
C THR A 42 -21.16 9.94 -6.55
N LEU A 43 -21.45 10.88 -5.64
CA LEU A 43 -20.79 12.19 -5.60
C LEU A 43 -19.30 12.06 -5.30
N PHE A 44 -18.92 11.19 -4.36
CA PHE A 44 -17.52 10.96 -4.03
C PHE A 44 -16.75 10.45 -5.25
N PHE A 45 -17.19 9.33 -5.84
CA PHE A 45 -16.46 8.66 -6.91
C PHE A 45 -16.60 9.31 -8.28
N ARG A 46 -17.65 10.09 -8.56
CA ARG A 46 -17.78 10.78 -9.86
C ARG A 46 -17.30 12.23 -9.85
N ARG A 47 -17.41 12.92 -8.70
CA ARG A 47 -17.09 14.35 -8.61
C ARG A 47 -15.87 14.63 -7.75
N TYR A 48 -15.86 14.18 -6.50
CA TYR A 48 -14.78 14.55 -5.57
C TYR A 48 -13.44 13.90 -5.90
N ILE A 49 -13.45 12.69 -6.49
CA ILE A 49 -12.22 12.02 -6.93
C ILE A 49 -11.38 12.89 -7.88
N ASN A 50 -12.00 13.62 -8.80
CA ASN A 50 -11.29 14.52 -9.71
C ASN A 50 -10.60 15.66 -8.95
N GLY A 51 -11.25 16.16 -7.89
CA GLY A 51 -10.65 17.13 -6.97
C GLY A 51 -9.46 16.51 -6.23
N ILE A 52 -9.63 15.33 -5.65
CA ILE A 52 -8.60 14.62 -4.87
C ILE A 52 -7.33 14.34 -5.69
N LEU A 53 -7.49 13.99 -6.97
CA LEU A 53 -6.38 13.68 -7.89
C LEU A 53 -5.78 14.91 -8.58
N SER A 54 -6.43 16.08 -8.46
CA SER A 54 -5.96 17.33 -9.05
C SER A 54 -5.38 18.27 -7.99
N GLN A 55 -4.57 19.22 -8.43
CA GLN A 55 -4.10 20.33 -7.56
C GLN A 55 -5.23 21.26 -7.11
N ALA A 56 -6.41 21.18 -7.74
CA ALA A 56 -7.50 22.14 -7.51
C ALA A 56 -8.12 22.06 -6.11
N TYR A 57 -7.93 20.95 -5.38
CA TYR A 57 -8.51 20.76 -4.06
C TYR A 57 -7.60 21.23 -2.92
N ASN A 58 -6.29 21.28 -3.15
CA ASN A 58 -5.32 21.72 -2.15
C ASN A 58 -4.01 22.12 -2.85
N GLU A 59 -3.54 23.35 -2.62
CA GLU A 59 -2.27 23.85 -3.18
C GLU A 59 -1.06 22.99 -2.79
N LYS A 60 -1.17 22.21 -1.71
CA LYS A 60 -0.17 21.23 -1.27
C LYS A 60 0.03 20.08 -2.27
N TYR A 61 -0.95 19.82 -3.13
CA TYR A 61 -0.96 18.66 -4.02
C TYR A 61 -0.64 19.06 -5.45
N THR A 62 0.32 18.36 -6.07
CA THR A 62 0.59 18.50 -7.50
C THR A 62 -0.43 17.69 -8.32
N SER A 63 -0.69 18.13 -9.56
CA SER A 63 -1.47 17.33 -10.51
C SER A 63 -0.78 15.98 -10.73
N MET A 64 -1.53 14.90 -10.60
CA MET A 64 -1.00 13.55 -10.75
C MET A 64 -1.03 13.09 -12.21
N ALA A 65 -0.03 12.33 -12.61
CA ALA A 65 -0.01 11.63 -13.90
C ALA A 65 -0.82 10.31 -13.81
N VAL A 66 -2.12 10.45 -13.54
CA VAL A 66 -3.06 9.33 -13.34
C VAL A 66 -4.30 9.57 -14.19
N ALA A 67 -4.75 8.52 -14.88
CA ALA A 67 -6.00 8.47 -15.62
C ALA A 67 -7.00 7.59 -14.87
N ILE A 68 -8.21 8.12 -14.68
CA ILE A 68 -9.36 7.34 -14.20
C ILE A 68 -9.96 6.61 -15.41
N VAL A 69 -9.81 5.30 -15.46
CA VAL A 69 -10.44 4.47 -16.50
C VAL A 69 -11.91 4.20 -16.13
N TYR A 70 -12.17 3.97 -14.84
CA TYR A 70 -13.50 3.80 -14.30
C TYR A 70 -13.57 4.33 -12.87
N ALA A 71 -14.67 5.01 -12.53
CA ALA A 71 -15.01 5.37 -11.15
C ALA A 71 -16.53 5.47 -11.01
N GLY A 72 -17.13 4.56 -10.24
CA GLY A 72 -18.59 4.53 -10.13
C GLY A 72 -19.10 3.57 -9.07
N GLY A 73 -20.11 4.03 -8.32
CA GLY A 73 -20.68 3.27 -7.21
C GLY A 73 -19.73 3.31 -6.01
N ASP A 74 -18.97 2.23 -5.88
CA ASP A 74 -17.96 1.89 -4.88
C ASP A 74 -16.58 1.63 -5.49
N ASP A 75 -16.53 1.32 -6.78
CA ASP A 75 -15.33 0.86 -7.46
C ASP A 75 -14.58 1.98 -8.20
N VAL A 76 -13.24 1.92 -8.14
CA VAL A 76 -12.33 2.78 -8.89
C VAL A 76 -11.20 1.97 -9.52
N PHE A 77 -10.96 2.22 -10.81
CA PHE A 77 -9.84 1.71 -11.57
C PHE A 77 -8.99 2.85 -12.15
N LEU A 78 -7.73 2.91 -11.70
CA LEU A 78 -6.75 3.95 -12.03
C LEU A 78 -5.58 3.34 -12.81
N VAL A 79 -5.07 4.09 -13.79
CA VAL A 79 -3.86 3.73 -14.55
C VAL A 79 -2.97 4.96 -14.68
N GLY A 80 -1.65 4.81 -14.60
CA GLY A 80 -0.73 5.94 -14.72
C GLY A 80 0.69 5.60 -14.31
N ALA A 81 1.48 6.64 -14.06
CA ALA A 81 2.83 6.47 -13.51
C ALA A 81 2.72 5.81 -12.11
N TRP A 82 3.45 4.73 -11.90
CA TRP A 82 3.22 3.84 -10.76
C TRP A 82 3.30 4.55 -9.40
N ASN A 83 4.26 5.46 -9.23
CA ASN A 83 4.45 6.22 -8.00
C ASN A 83 3.28 7.18 -7.75
N GLN A 84 2.75 7.78 -8.82
CA GLN A 84 1.58 8.66 -8.76
C GLN A 84 0.30 7.88 -8.51
N VAL A 85 0.15 6.68 -9.07
CA VAL A 85 -1.01 5.80 -8.82
C VAL A 85 -1.02 5.31 -7.37
N LEU A 86 0.13 4.94 -6.82
CA LEU A 86 0.23 4.51 -5.43
C LEU A 86 -0.12 5.67 -4.47
N GLU A 87 0.41 6.87 -4.71
CA GLU A 87 0.06 8.07 -3.97
C GLU A 87 -1.43 8.45 -4.14
N ALA A 88 -1.98 8.30 -5.35
CA ALA A 88 -3.41 8.52 -5.62
C ALA A 88 -4.28 7.61 -4.76
N ALA A 89 -3.92 6.34 -4.66
CA ALA A 89 -4.65 5.36 -3.85
C ALA A 89 -4.64 5.75 -2.36
N CYS A 90 -3.49 6.18 -1.83
CA CYS A 90 -3.38 6.70 -0.46
C CYS A 90 -4.28 7.94 -0.25
N ARG A 91 -4.25 8.91 -1.16
CA ARG A 91 -5.10 10.12 -1.07
C ARG A 91 -6.58 9.82 -1.13
N ILE A 92 -6.99 8.89 -2.00
CA ILE A 92 -8.38 8.45 -2.09
C ILE A 92 -8.83 7.81 -0.77
N ARG A 93 -8.01 6.93 -0.18
CA ARG A 93 -8.33 6.31 1.13
C ARG A 93 -8.50 7.36 2.22
N GLU A 94 -7.56 8.30 2.35
CA GLU A 94 -7.65 9.37 3.35
C GLU A 94 -8.89 10.25 3.15
N ALA A 95 -9.12 10.70 1.92
CA ALA A 95 -10.27 11.54 1.61
C ALA A 95 -11.58 10.78 1.84
N PHE A 96 -11.62 9.48 1.54
CA PHE A 96 -12.78 8.62 1.77
C PHE A 96 -13.04 8.44 3.27
N GLN A 97 -12.00 8.16 4.05
CA GLN A 97 -12.10 8.04 5.51
C GLN A 97 -12.62 9.35 6.13
N CYS A 98 -12.14 10.51 5.67
CA CYS A 98 -12.69 11.81 6.10
C CYS A 98 -14.15 12.00 5.66
N PHE A 99 -14.49 11.62 4.42
CA PHE A 99 -15.83 11.76 3.87
C PHE A 99 -16.88 10.90 4.60
N THR A 100 -16.48 9.70 5.02
CA THR A 100 -17.34 8.74 5.72
C THR A 100 -17.25 8.86 7.24
N CYS A 101 -16.45 9.79 7.77
CA CYS A 101 -16.12 9.90 9.19
C CYS A 101 -15.58 8.58 9.78
N GLY A 102 -14.86 7.79 8.98
CA GLY A 102 -14.34 6.48 9.36
C GLY A 102 -15.38 5.37 9.46
N ALA A 103 -16.63 5.60 9.05
CA ALA A 103 -17.68 4.59 9.11
C ALA A 103 -17.56 3.52 8.02
N LEU A 104 -16.88 3.83 6.91
CA LEU A 104 -16.59 2.90 5.82
C LEU A 104 -15.11 2.99 5.45
N THR A 105 -14.58 1.87 4.99
CA THR A 105 -13.19 1.70 4.57
C THR A 105 -13.13 1.30 3.10
N ILE A 106 -11.93 1.29 2.52
CA ILE A 106 -11.71 0.93 1.11
C ILE A 106 -10.52 -0.03 1.01
N SER A 107 -10.66 -1.09 0.21
CA SER A 107 -9.58 -2.01 -0.07
C SER A 107 -9.01 -1.81 -1.47
N CYS A 108 -7.72 -2.08 -1.66
CA CYS A 108 -7.01 -1.78 -2.90
C CYS A 108 -6.05 -2.90 -3.30
N GLY A 109 -6.12 -3.30 -4.57
CA GLY A 109 -5.03 -3.99 -5.25
C GLY A 109 -4.19 -3.00 -6.06
N PHE A 110 -2.87 -3.10 -5.96
CA PHE A 110 -1.91 -2.30 -6.72
C PHE A 110 -0.88 -3.20 -7.39
N THR A 111 -0.76 -3.11 -8.71
CA THR A 111 0.13 -3.91 -9.55
C THR A 111 1.04 -3.02 -10.38
N LEU A 112 2.15 -3.58 -10.84
CA LEU A 112 3.12 -2.93 -11.71
C LEU A 112 3.25 -3.74 -12.99
N PHE A 113 3.11 -3.09 -14.15
CA PHE A 113 3.22 -3.72 -15.44
C PHE A 113 4.13 -2.97 -16.39
N ASP A 114 4.66 -3.69 -17.38
CA ASP A 114 5.29 -3.08 -18.55
C ASP A 114 4.25 -2.29 -19.37
N SER A 115 4.69 -1.25 -20.08
CA SER A 115 3.81 -0.41 -20.89
C SER A 115 3.09 -1.17 -22.01
N HIS A 116 3.62 -2.31 -22.47
CA HIS A 116 3.01 -3.14 -23.51
C HIS A 116 2.12 -4.25 -22.95
N PHE A 117 2.01 -4.37 -21.62
CA PHE A 117 1.22 -5.43 -21.01
C PHE A 117 -0.28 -5.21 -21.27
N PRO A 118 -1.05 -6.25 -21.66
CA PRO A 118 -2.46 -6.08 -21.98
C PRO A 118 -3.30 -5.61 -20.78
N ILE A 119 -4.05 -4.51 -20.96
CA ILE A 119 -4.88 -3.90 -19.91
C ILE A 119 -5.88 -4.89 -19.30
N ARG A 120 -6.45 -5.80 -20.12
CA ARG A 120 -7.38 -6.82 -19.62
C ARG A 120 -6.72 -7.72 -18.57
N LEU A 121 -5.52 -8.23 -18.86
CA LEU A 121 -4.79 -9.09 -17.92
C LEU A 121 -4.34 -8.30 -16.68
N ALA A 122 -3.98 -7.03 -16.87
CA ALA A 122 -3.64 -6.15 -15.76
C ALA A 122 -4.83 -5.97 -14.79
N ALA A 123 -6.02 -5.76 -15.33
CA ALA A 123 -7.24 -5.63 -14.55
C ALA A 123 -7.55 -6.93 -13.78
N ASP A 124 -7.46 -8.10 -14.43
CA ASP A 124 -7.71 -9.39 -13.81
C ASP A 124 -6.76 -9.65 -12.62
N GLN A 125 -5.46 -9.41 -12.79
CA GLN A 125 -4.47 -9.58 -11.70
C GLN A 125 -4.62 -8.54 -10.59
N THR A 126 -5.01 -7.31 -10.93
CA THR A 126 -5.25 -6.26 -9.93
C THR A 126 -6.51 -6.55 -9.11
N ALA A 127 -7.54 -7.13 -9.73
CA ALA A 127 -8.75 -7.59 -9.04
C ALA A 127 -8.42 -8.73 -8.06
N GLU A 128 -7.55 -9.68 -8.43
CA GLU A 128 -7.11 -10.73 -7.50
C GLU A 128 -6.39 -10.15 -6.27
N LEU A 129 -5.54 -9.12 -6.47
CA LEU A 129 -4.92 -8.41 -5.35
C LEU A 129 -5.95 -7.67 -4.48
N GLU A 130 -6.94 -7.04 -5.09
CA GLU A 130 -8.00 -6.37 -4.35
C GLU A 130 -8.80 -7.35 -3.48
N GLU A 131 -9.14 -8.52 -4.03
CA GLU A 131 -9.78 -9.59 -3.26
C GLU A 131 -8.86 -10.13 -2.15
N LYS A 132 -7.54 -10.23 -2.39
CA LYS A 132 -6.55 -10.54 -1.35
C LYS A 132 -6.50 -9.49 -0.25
N ALA A 133 -6.63 -8.21 -0.59
CA ALA A 133 -6.71 -7.13 0.39
C ALA A 133 -7.98 -7.25 1.25
N LYS A 134 -9.14 -7.58 0.64
CA LYS A 134 -10.40 -7.82 1.35
C LYS A 134 -10.42 -9.10 2.18
N GLY A 135 -9.62 -10.09 1.79
CA GLY A 135 -9.57 -11.42 2.41
C GLY A 135 -8.62 -11.52 3.62
N ARG A 136 -7.98 -10.43 4.04
CA ARG A 136 -7.04 -10.44 5.17
C ARG A 136 -7.80 -10.66 6.48
N ARG A 137 -7.82 -11.90 6.98
CA ARG A 137 -8.37 -12.20 8.31
C ARG A 137 -7.58 -11.48 9.41
N GLY A 138 -8.17 -10.43 9.97
CA GLY A 138 -7.76 -9.81 11.22
C GLY A 138 -8.27 -10.63 12.41
N ALA A 139 -7.75 -10.35 13.62
CA ALA A 139 -8.13 -11.05 14.85
C ALA A 139 -9.58 -10.80 15.32
N LYS A 140 -10.38 -10.03 14.56
CA LYS A 140 -11.79 -9.72 14.82
C LYS A 140 -12.58 -9.69 13.51
N GLU A 141 -13.79 -10.26 13.52
CA GLU A 141 -14.71 -10.41 12.36
C GLU A 141 -15.12 -9.08 11.66
N HIS A 142 -14.77 -7.92 12.23
CA HIS A 142 -15.07 -6.59 11.67
C HIS A 142 -13.83 -5.81 11.19
N GLU A 143 -12.61 -6.33 11.38
CA GLU A 143 -11.34 -5.67 11.03
C GLU A 143 -10.64 -6.36 9.83
N GLU A 144 -11.34 -7.17 9.04
CA GLU A 144 -10.75 -7.99 7.96
C GLU A 144 -10.48 -7.24 6.63
N LYS A 145 -10.82 -5.94 6.55
CA LYS A 145 -10.67 -5.10 5.35
C LYS A 145 -9.88 -3.81 5.66
N ASP A 146 -10.01 -2.74 4.89
CA ASP A 146 -9.14 -1.53 4.99
C ASP A 146 -7.66 -1.84 4.71
N ALA A 147 -7.39 -2.55 3.61
CA ALA A 147 -6.06 -3.00 3.26
C ALA A 147 -5.65 -2.66 1.83
N ILE A 148 -4.34 -2.68 1.61
CA ILE A 148 -3.69 -2.62 0.30
C ILE A 148 -2.87 -3.88 0.07
N ALA A 149 -3.02 -4.49 -1.10
CA ALA A 149 -2.21 -5.60 -1.59
C ALA A 149 -1.37 -5.14 -2.79
N LEU A 150 -0.07 -5.44 -2.78
CA LEU A 150 0.90 -4.85 -3.70
C LEU A 150 1.56 -5.89 -4.62
N PHE A 151 2.03 -5.39 -5.77
CA PHE A 151 2.93 -6.02 -6.72
C PHE A 151 2.33 -7.19 -7.51
N THR A 152 2.26 -8.36 -6.89
CA THR A 152 1.90 -9.61 -7.57
C THR A 152 1.07 -10.50 -6.65
N PRO A 153 0.03 -11.19 -7.16
CA PRO A 153 -0.79 -12.06 -6.32
C PRO A 153 -0.01 -13.23 -5.69
N GLU A 154 1.07 -13.70 -6.31
CA GLU A 154 1.85 -14.84 -5.81
C GLU A 154 2.61 -14.51 -4.53
N GLU A 155 2.94 -13.24 -4.31
CA GLU A 155 3.64 -12.76 -3.11
C GLU A 155 2.66 -12.18 -2.08
N ASN A 156 2.95 -12.38 -0.79
CA ASN A 156 2.09 -11.93 0.30
C ASN A 156 2.45 -10.50 0.76
N HIS A 157 2.22 -9.51 -0.10
CA HIS A 157 2.45 -8.08 0.18
C HIS A 157 1.15 -7.36 0.52
N VAL A 158 0.47 -7.82 1.58
CA VAL A 158 -0.82 -7.27 2.02
C VAL A 158 -0.68 -6.59 3.39
N TYR A 159 -1.15 -5.35 3.47
CA TYR A 159 -1.02 -4.49 4.65
C TYR A 159 -2.29 -3.70 4.92
N GLN A 160 -2.58 -3.41 6.18
CA GLN A 160 -3.53 -2.35 6.52
C GLN A 160 -2.98 -1.03 6.04
N TRP A 161 -3.85 -0.11 5.63
CA TRP A 161 -3.41 1.19 5.10
C TRP A 161 -2.48 1.94 6.06
N ASP A 162 -2.80 1.98 7.34
CA ASP A 162 -1.99 2.69 8.33
C ASP A 162 -0.62 2.01 8.54
N ALA A 163 -0.59 0.67 8.56
CA ALA A 163 0.67 -0.09 8.63
C ALA A 163 1.52 0.11 7.37
N PHE A 164 0.90 0.12 6.19
CA PHE A 164 1.59 0.40 4.93
C PHE A 164 2.21 1.81 4.94
N ARG A 165 1.41 2.82 5.29
CA ARG A 165 1.87 4.20 5.32
C ARG A 165 2.98 4.41 6.34
N GLU A 166 2.79 3.98 7.58
CA GLU A 166 3.73 4.29 8.65
C GLU A 166 4.95 3.37 8.64
N GLN A 167 4.76 2.06 8.48
CA GLN A 167 5.86 1.11 8.59
C GLN A 167 6.62 0.92 7.28
N VAL A 168 5.91 0.87 6.13
CA VAL A 168 6.55 0.65 4.82
C VAL A 168 7.02 1.97 4.23
N GLN A 169 6.12 2.94 3.99
CA GLN A 169 6.46 4.19 3.31
C GLN A 169 7.26 5.16 4.19
N ASN A 170 6.74 5.51 5.38
CA ASN A 170 7.36 6.51 6.26
C ASN A 170 8.50 5.94 7.11
N GLY A 171 8.49 4.64 7.39
CA GLY A 171 9.53 3.97 8.17
C GLY A 171 10.64 3.42 7.29
N LYS A 172 10.43 2.20 6.80
CA LYS A 172 11.47 1.39 6.16
C LYS A 172 11.95 1.98 4.83
N LEU A 173 11.05 2.47 3.97
CA LEU A 173 11.43 3.10 2.70
C LEU A 173 12.25 4.38 2.91
N LYS A 174 11.83 5.28 3.83
CA LYS A 174 12.62 6.47 4.16
C LYS A 174 13.98 6.14 4.76
N ALA A 175 14.08 5.10 5.60
CA ALA A 175 15.35 4.64 6.14
C ALA A 175 16.29 4.16 5.00
N LEU A 176 15.77 3.38 4.05
CA LEU A 176 16.52 2.96 2.86
C LEU A 176 16.94 4.16 2.00
N GLN A 177 16.03 5.11 1.75
CA GLN A 177 16.33 6.33 0.99
C GLN A 177 17.44 7.14 1.65
N THR A 178 17.33 7.39 2.97
CA THR A 178 18.32 8.15 3.73
C THR A 178 19.68 7.47 3.71
N PHE A 179 19.72 6.16 3.93
CA PHE A 179 20.95 5.40 3.92
C PHE A 179 21.60 5.40 2.53
N PHE A 180 20.88 5.07 1.46
CA PHE A 180 21.49 4.98 0.12
C PHE A 180 21.75 6.33 -0.56
N LEU A 181 21.17 7.44 -0.08
CA LEU A 181 21.60 8.78 -0.48
C LEU A 181 23.07 9.03 -0.12
N GLU A 182 23.54 8.51 1.02
CA GLU A 182 24.95 8.60 1.42
C GLU A 182 25.85 7.54 0.75
N TYR A 183 25.26 6.49 0.16
CA TYR A 183 25.96 5.35 -0.45
C TYR A 183 25.42 4.94 -1.84
N PRO A 184 25.43 5.84 -2.85
CA PRO A 184 24.74 5.63 -4.12
C PRO A 184 25.33 4.48 -4.98
N GLU A 185 26.62 4.16 -4.83
CA GLU A 185 27.30 3.16 -5.65
C GLU A 185 26.98 1.71 -5.28
N ARG A 186 26.35 1.45 -4.12
CA ARG A 186 26.21 0.09 -3.55
C ARG A 186 24.77 -0.39 -3.36
N GLY A 187 23.77 0.43 -3.68
CA GLY A 187 22.38 0.17 -3.31
C GLY A 187 21.70 -1.00 -4.01
N ASN A 188 21.62 -0.98 -5.34
CA ASN A 188 20.72 -1.90 -6.06
C ASN A 188 21.15 -3.37 -5.94
N ALA A 189 22.44 -3.66 -6.13
CA ALA A 189 22.95 -5.04 -6.01
C ALA A 189 22.78 -5.57 -4.58
N PHE A 190 23.06 -4.74 -3.56
CA PHE A 190 22.85 -5.09 -2.16
C PHE A 190 21.38 -5.41 -1.88
N LEU A 191 20.45 -4.58 -2.34
CA LEU A 191 19.01 -4.77 -2.12
C LEU A 191 18.49 -6.06 -2.76
N HIS A 192 18.97 -6.41 -3.96
CA HIS A 192 18.65 -7.70 -4.58
C HIS A 192 19.12 -8.87 -3.71
N HIS A 193 20.38 -8.87 -3.26
CA HIS A 193 20.91 -9.93 -2.40
C HIS A 193 20.19 -9.99 -1.04
N MET A 194 19.82 -8.84 -0.48
CA MET A 194 19.02 -8.78 0.75
C MET A 194 17.67 -9.47 0.56
N MET A 195 16.94 -9.13 -0.52
CA MET A 195 15.66 -9.76 -0.79
C MET A 195 15.77 -11.27 -1.03
N GLU A 196 16.81 -11.73 -1.74
CA GLU A 196 17.07 -13.17 -1.95
C GLU A 196 17.29 -13.91 -0.62
N LEU A 197 17.94 -13.27 0.36
CA LEU A 197 18.17 -13.86 1.67
C LEU A 197 16.93 -13.82 2.57
N LEU A 198 16.09 -12.78 2.45
CA LEU A 198 14.95 -12.57 3.35
C LEU A 198 13.64 -13.23 2.89
N ARG A 199 13.39 -13.36 1.57
CA ARG A 199 12.16 -13.98 1.05
C ARG A 199 11.93 -15.42 1.54
N PRO A 200 12.93 -16.30 1.59
CA PRO A 200 12.71 -17.69 2.00
C PRO A 200 12.49 -17.88 3.50
N VAL A 201 12.69 -16.83 4.31
CA VAL A 201 12.59 -16.92 5.77
C VAL A 201 11.12 -16.84 6.18
N GLU A 202 10.61 -17.91 6.79
CA GLU A 202 9.25 -18.03 7.32
C GLU A 202 9.27 -18.00 8.85
N ASP A 203 8.21 -17.46 9.46
CA ASP A 203 8.09 -17.41 10.91
C ASP A 203 7.88 -18.81 11.49
N GLY A 204 8.66 -19.17 12.52
CA GLY A 204 8.69 -20.52 13.07
C GLY A 204 9.53 -21.53 12.26
N GLY A 205 10.05 -21.12 11.10
CA GLY A 205 11.03 -21.89 10.33
C GLY A 205 12.44 -21.75 10.91
N ASN A 206 13.14 -22.86 11.13
CA ASN A 206 14.51 -22.84 11.65
C ASN A 206 15.50 -22.54 10.50
N ARG A 207 15.69 -21.27 10.16
CA ARG A 207 16.62 -20.81 9.11
C ARG A 207 17.66 -19.80 9.62
N PRO A 208 18.51 -20.18 10.58
CA PRO A 208 19.54 -19.31 11.14
C PRO A 208 20.63 -18.93 10.11
N ILE A 209 20.80 -19.72 9.04
CA ILE A 209 21.87 -19.53 8.05
C ILE A 209 21.59 -18.30 7.19
N GLU A 210 20.36 -18.10 6.73
CA GLU A 210 19.93 -16.98 5.90
C GLU A 210 20.05 -15.67 6.68
N LEU A 211 19.61 -15.64 7.94
CA LEU A 211 19.78 -14.49 8.83
C LEU A 211 21.26 -14.20 9.13
N ALA A 212 22.09 -15.24 9.31
CA ALA A 212 23.54 -15.05 9.48
C ALA A 212 24.21 -14.50 8.21
N ARG A 213 23.82 -15.00 7.02
CA ARG A 213 24.27 -14.46 5.73
C ARG A 213 23.82 -13.03 5.53
N TYR A 214 22.61 -12.69 5.98
CA TYR A 214 22.10 -11.32 5.95
C TYR A 214 22.89 -10.40 6.89
N ALA A 215 23.19 -10.82 8.13
CA ALA A 215 24.07 -10.08 9.03
C ALA A 215 25.47 -9.86 8.42
N PHE A 216 26.01 -10.89 7.75
CA PHE A 216 27.27 -10.77 7.03
C PHE A 216 27.18 -9.77 5.87
N LEU A 217 26.09 -9.81 5.09
CA LEU A 217 25.84 -8.86 4.00
C LEU A 217 25.77 -7.42 4.53
N LEU A 218 25.07 -7.19 5.65
CA LEU A 218 25.02 -5.88 6.31
C LEU A 218 26.42 -5.41 6.72
N SER A 219 27.25 -6.29 7.29
CA SER A 219 28.62 -5.92 7.69
C SER A 219 29.53 -5.52 6.52
N LYS A 220 29.22 -5.95 5.28
CA LYS A 220 29.95 -5.52 4.07
C LYS A 220 29.71 -4.06 3.70
N LEU A 221 28.67 -3.44 4.25
CA LEU A 221 28.39 -2.01 4.06
C LEU A 221 29.21 -1.13 5.02
N GLN A 222 30.00 -1.71 5.92
CA GLN A 222 30.73 -0.96 6.94
C GLN A 222 31.68 0.11 6.35
N PRO A 223 31.48 1.40 6.71
CA PRO A 223 32.45 2.44 6.42
C PRO A 223 33.65 2.34 7.38
N SER A 224 34.72 3.09 7.10
CA SER A 224 35.85 3.21 8.05
C SER A 224 35.35 3.66 9.42
N TRP A 225 35.93 3.12 10.49
CA TRP A 225 35.59 3.43 11.89
C TRP A 225 35.68 4.93 12.23
N HIS A 226 36.51 5.67 11.49
CA HIS A 226 36.72 7.12 11.69
C HIS A 226 35.89 7.97 10.70
N SER A 227 35.08 7.34 9.85
CA SER A 227 34.20 8.06 8.94
C SER A 227 33.06 8.73 9.72
N SER A 228 32.70 9.95 9.32
CA SER A 228 31.52 10.64 9.83
C SER A 228 30.21 9.88 9.59
N GLN A 229 30.22 8.90 8.68
CA GLN A 229 29.05 8.09 8.30
C GLN A 229 28.87 6.83 9.16
N TYR A 230 29.84 6.51 10.05
CA TYR A 230 29.80 5.31 10.88
C TYR A 230 28.58 5.26 11.84
N PRO A 231 28.17 6.37 12.50
CA PRO A 231 26.97 6.37 13.34
C PRO A 231 25.69 6.04 12.55
N THR A 232 25.48 6.69 11.39
CA THR A 232 24.33 6.46 10.51
C THR A 232 24.27 5.00 10.04
N TYR A 233 25.42 4.45 9.66
CA TYR A 233 25.55 3.04 9.29
C TYR A 233 25.14 2.09 10.42
N ARG A 234 25.62 2.35 11.65
CA ARG A 234 25.34 1.50 12.80
C ARG A 234 23.86 1.50 13.14
N GLU A 235 23.24 2.67 13.18
CA GLU A 235 21.81 2.83 13.42
C GLU A 235 20.98 2.06 12.37
N PHE A 236 21.32 2.21 11.10
CA PHE A 236 20.64 1.51 10.02
C PHE A 236 20.74 -0.02 10.16
N ILE A 237 21.92 -0.58 10.47
CA ILE A 237 22.07 -2.04 10.62
C ILE A 237 21.27 -2.57 11.81
N GLU A 238 21.32 -1.88 12.95
CA GLU A 238 20.58 -2.32 14.15
C GLU A 238 19.08 -2.39 13.85
N GLN A 239 18.54 -1.39 13.13
CA GLN A 239 17.16 -1.39 12.66
C GLN A 239 16.89 -2.49 11.60
N ALA A 240 17.71 -2.56 10.56
CA ALA A 240 17.52 -3.47 9.43
C ALA A 240 17.65 -4.94 9.81
N TYR A 241 18.54 -5.26 10.77
CA TYR A 241 18.63 -6.60 11.34
C TYR A 241 17.45 -6.89 12.26
N GLY A 242 17.04 -5.93 13.10
CA GLY A 242 15.84 -6.05 13.94
C GLY A 242 14.58 -6.38 13.14
N TRP A 243 14.38 -5.68 12.01
CA TRP A 243 13.25 -5.94 11.12
C TRP A 243 13.27 -7.33 10.48
N ALA A 244 14.45 -7.91 10.22
CA ALA A 244 14.53 -9.24 9.62
C ALA A 244 14.06 -10.38 10.55
N LEU A 245 14.08 -10.14 11.87
CA LEU A 245 13.73 -11.14 12.89
C LEU A 245 12.22 -11.38 12.99
N SER A 246 11.41 -10.35 12.73
CA SER A 246 9.93 -10.42 12.72
C SER A 246 9.45 -10.64 11.29
N GLY A 247 8.57 -11.61 11.03
CA GLY A 247 8.11 -11.85 9.66
C GLY A 247 7.24 -10.75 9.09
N GLU A 248 6.49 -10.03 9.92
CA GLU A 248 5.76 -8.85 9.46
C GLU A 248 6.72 -7.73 9.05
N ASP A 249 7.69 -7.38 9.89
CA ASP A 249 8.69 -6.36 9.58
C ASP A 249 9.56 -6.75 8.38
N ARG A 250 9.91 -8.03 8.26
CA ARG A 250 10.65 -8.59 7.13
C ARG A 250 9.89 -8.42 5.83
N ARG A 251 8.58 -8.75 5.81
CA ARG A 251 7.73 -8.51 4.63
C ARG A 251 7.65 -7.03 4.29
N GLN A 252 7.47 -6.16 5.29
CA GLN A 252 7.44 -4.72 5.10
C GLN A 252 8.76 -4.17 4.54
N LEU A 253 9.90 -4.70 5.00
CA LEU A 253 11.24 -4.35 4.49
C LEU A 253 11.40 -4.77 3.02
N ILE A 254 10.95 -5.97 2.64
CA ILE A 254 10.98 -6.44 1.25
C ILE A 254 10.13 -5.50 0.37
N SER A 255 8.92 -5.15 0.80
CA SER A 255 8.06 -4.19 0.08
C SER A 255 8.71 -2.82 -0.09
N ALA A 256 9.30 -2.28 0.98
CA ALA A 256 10.03 -1.01 0.92
C ALA A 256 11.22 -1.09 -0.04
N SER A 257 11.91 -2.23 -0.08
CA SER A 257 13.03 -2.46 -1.00
C SER A 257 12.60 -2.49 -2.45
N TYR A 258 11.45 -3.12 -2.75
CA TYR A 258 10.87 -3.07 -4.09
C TYR A 258 10.55 -1.64 -4.51
N LEU A 259 9.84 -0.88 -3.67
CA LEU A 259 9.51 0.52 -3.97
C LEU A 259 10.78 1.35 -4.23
N TYR A 260 11.79 1.23 -3.37
CA TYR A 260 13.07 1.91 -3.56
C TYR A 260 13.75 1.53 -4.88
N LEU A 261 13.78 0.25 -5.24
CA LEU A 261 14.38 -0.22 -6.49
C LEU A 261 13.62 0.31 -7.71
N TYR A 262 12.29 0.37 -7.67
CA TYR A 262 11.49 0.94 -8.75
C TYR A 262 11.69 2.45 -8.90
N GLU A 263 11.93 3.20 -7.81
CA GLU A 263 12.28 4.62 -7.85
C GLU A 263 13.67 4.88 -8.46
N ASN A 264 14.65 4.05 -8.08
CA ASN A 264 16.06 4.27 -8.42
C ASN A 264 16.55 3.47 -9.63
N ARG A 265 15.64 2.77 -10.33
CA ARG A 265 15.98 2.09 -11.58
C ARG A 265 16.31 3.16 -12.62
N LYS A 266 17.60 3.36 -12.89
CA LYS A 266 18.04 4.11 -14.07
C LYS A 266 17.39 3.43 -15.28
N GLY A 267 16.43 4.12 -15.90
CA GLY A 267 15.86 3.66 -17.15
C GLY A 267 17.02 3.37 -18.10
N LYS A 268 17.01 2.19 -18.74
CA LYS A 268 17.69 2.09 -20.02
C LYS A 268 17.04 3.19 -20.86
N THR A 269 17.79 4.26 -21.09
CA THR A 269 17.50 5.20 -22.16
C THR A 269 17.66 4.36 -23.43
N ASP A 270 16.58 3.69 -23.83
CA ASP A 270 16.47 3.17 -25.18
C ASP A 270 16.62 4.39 -26.08
N GLY A 271 17.68 4.36 -26.88
CA GLY A 271 18.24 5.50 -27.58
C GLY A 271 17.23 6.19 -28.49
N VAL A 272 16.55 7.19 -27.97
CA VAL A 272 16.01 8.29 -28.76
C VAL A 272 17.01 9.43 -28.62
N THR A 273 18.03 9.36 -29.46
CA THR A 273 18.81 10.55 -29.83
C THR A 273 17.84 11.50 -30.52
N GLN A 274 17.78 12.75 -30.06
CA GLN A 274 17.11 13.85 -30.78
C GLN A 274 17.72 14.02 -32.18
#